data_AF-A0A1H4QGB3-F1
#
_entry.id   AF-A0A1H4QGB3-F1
#
_cell.length_a   1.000
_cell.length_b   1.000
_cell.length_c   1.000
_cell.angle_alpha   90.00
_cell.angle_beta   90.00
_cell.angle_gamma   90.00
#
_symmetry.space_group_name_H-M   'P 1'
#
loop_
_entity.id
_entity.type
_entity.pdbx_description
1 polymer ?
#
loop_
_entity_poly.entity_id
_entity_poly.type
_entity_poly.pdbx_seq_one_letter_code
_entity_poly.pdbx_strand_id
1 'polypeptide(L)'
;MTPRTENNSSWELDQLHRDEITVAMNWVVRTCQEIVRDYSHKVFWVPAGTPTGTAPTTAHLINSARTDVLNKLQRQVSGAEAIISYAEEERAKRKR
;
A
#
# COMPACT_ATOMS: atom_id res chain seq x y z
N MET A 1 3.88 -29.04 37.12
CA MET A 1 4.08 -27.61 36.79
C MET A 1 4.18 -27.53 35.27
N THR A 2 3.04 -27.40 34.58
CA THR A 2 3.00 -27.28 33.12
C THR A 2 3.22 -25.81 32.75
N PRO A 3 4.09 -25.50 31.77
CA PRO A 3 4.36 -24.13 31.39
C PRO A 3 3.11 -23.54 30.73
N ARG A 4 2.78 -22.31 31.14
CA ARG A 4 1.66 -21.51 30.66
C ARG A 4 1.98 -21.01 29.24
N THR A 5 1.80 -21.88 28.24
CA THR A 5 2.13 -21.60 26.83
C THR A 5 1.18 -20.60 26.16
N GLU A 6 -0.02 -20.39 26.73
CA GLU A 6 -1.07 -19.55 26.12
C GLU A 6 -0.74 -18.05 26.07
N ASN A 7 0.17 -17.57 26.92
CA ASN A 7 0.46 -16.13 27.01
C ASN A 7 1.53 -15.67 25.99
N ASN A 8 2.46 -16.56 25.62
CA ASN A 8 3.53 -16.24 24.66
C ASN A 8 3.00 -16.25 23.22
N SER A 9 2.15 -17.21 22.87
CA SER A 9 1.60 -17.32 21.50
C SER A 9 0.72 -16.13 21.13
N SER A 10 -0.07 -15.60 22.07
CA SER A 10 -0.91 -14.42 21.85
C SER A 10 -0.08 -13.17 21.53
N TRP A 11 0.99 -12.95 22.30
CA TRP A 11 1.93 -11.84 22.08
C TRP A 11 2.68 -11.97 20.75
N GLU A 12 3.16 -13.17 20.42
CA GLU A 12 3.87 -13.43 19.16
C GLU A 12 2.97 -13.20 17.93
N LEU A 13 1.72 -13.62 17.99
CA LEU A 13 0.75 -13.39 16.93
C LEU A 13 0.36 -11.92 16.79
N ASP A 14 0.17 -11.21 17.91
CA ASP A 14 -0.07 -9.77 17.89
C ASP A 14 1.13 -9.00 17.29
N GLN A 15 2.35 -9.44 17.58
CA GLN A 15 3.56 -8.88 16.98
C GLN A 15 3.63 -9.16 15.47
N LEU A 16 3.30 -10.38 15.04
CA LEU A 16 3.26 -10.76 13.62
C LEU A 16 2.27 -9.89 12.83
N HIS A 17 1.04 -9.69 13.32
CA HIS A 17 0.07 -8.81 12.66
C HIS A 17 0.56 -7.36 12.59
N ARG A 18 1.23 -6.84 13.64
CA ARG A 18 1.81 -5.50 13.62
C ARG A 18 2.89 -5.37 12.56
N ASP A 19 3.75 -6.38 12.44
CA ASP A 19 4.82 -6.40 11.46
C ASP A 19 4.25 -6.46 10.03
N GLU A 20 3.24 -7.31 9.79
CA GLU A 20 2.56 -7.41 8.49
C GLU A 20 1.87 -6.10 8.08
N ILE A 21 1.12 -5.47 9.00
CA ILE A 21 0.49 -4.16 8.75
C ILE A 21 1.58 -3.11 8.47
N THR A 22 2.66 -3.12 9.23
CA THR A 22 3.78 -2.17 9.04
C THR A 22 4.42 -2.34 7.67
N VAL A 23 4.69 -3.58 7.25
CA VAL A 23 5.22 -3.89 5.91
C VAL A 23 4.27 -3.44 4.82
N ALA A 24 2.97 -3.71 4.96
CA ALA A 24 1.95 -3.31 4.01
C ALA A 24 1.88 -1.78 3.84
N MET A 25 1.83 -1.04 4.96
CA MET A 25 1.79 0.41 4.94
C MET A 25 3.08 1.04 4.43
N ASN A 26 4.24 0.46 4.76
CA ASN A 26 5.52 0.88 4.19
C ASN A 26 5.53 0.71 2.67
N TRP A 27 4.89 -0.34 2.15
CA TRP A 27 4.77 -0.56 0.72
C TRP A 27 3.88 0.50 0.04
N VAL A 28 2.73 0.85 0.64
CA VAL A 28 1.87 1.95 0.17
C VAL A 28 2.67 3.27 0.11
N VAL A 29 3.40 3.60 1.17
CA VAL A 29 4.22 4.82 1.23
C VAL A 29 5.29 4.82 0.13
N ARG A 30 5.98 3.70 -0.09
CA ARG A 30 6.98 3.57 -1.16
C ARG A 30 6.38 3.75 -2.55
N THR A 31 5.22 3.17 -2.82
CA THR A 31 4.52 3.36 -4.11
C THR A 31 4.14 4.82 -4.32
N CYS A 32 3.67 5.53 -3.29
CA CYS A 32 3.43 6.98 -3.38
C CYS A 32 4.71 7.75 -3.72
N GLN A 33 5.84 7.41 -3.09
CA GLN A 33 7.14 8.03 -3.38
C GLN A 33 7.59 7.78 -4.83
N GLU A 34 7.42 6.57 -5.34
CA GLU A 34 7.72 6.23 -6.73
C GLU A 34 6.86 7.03 -7.71
N ILE A 35 5.56 7.15 -7.44
CA ILE A 35 4.65 7.93 -8.28
C ILE A 35 5.07 9.40 -8.32
N VAL A 36 5.40 10.00 -7.17
CA VAL A 36 5.87 11.39 -7.11
C VAL A 36 7.19 11.53 -7.86
N ARG A 37 8.14 10.60 -7.67
CA ARG A 37 9.44 10.65 -8.35
C ARG A 37 9.32 10.56 -9.87
N ASP A 38 8.48 9.65 -10.35
CA ASP A 38 8.45 9.26 -11.77
C ASP A 38 7.48 10.12 -12.59
N TYR A 39 6.48 10.73 -11.94
CA TYR A 39 5.40 11.44 -12.63
C TYR A 39 5.11 12.85 -12.08
N SER A 40 5.95 13.38 -11.17
CA SER A 40 5.88 14.78 -10.75
C SER A 40 7.16 15.53 -11.13
N HIS A 41 6.99 16.73 -11.69
CA HIS A 41 8.09 17.67 -11.88
C HIS A 41 7.80 18.97 -11.14
N LYS A 42 8.63 19.26 -10.12
CA LYS A 42 8.44 20.31 -9.11
C LYS A 42 7.15 20.10 -8.31
N VAL A 43 6.01 20.39 -8.92
CA VAL A 43 4.64 20.26 -8.35
C VAL A 43 3.61 19.86 -9.40
N PHE A 44 4.01 19.73 -10.66
CA PHE A 44 3.10 19.43 -11.76
C PHE A 44 3.13 17.94 -12.07
N TRP A 45 1.94 17.37 -12.26
CA TRP A 45 1.78 16.07 -12.86
C TRP A 45 2.35 16.09 -14.29
N VAL A 46 3.35 15.27 -14.56
CA VAL A 46 3.98 15.12 -15.88
C VAL A 46 4.01 13.63 -16.21
N PRO A 47 3.18 13.15 -17.16
CA PRO A 47 3.24 11.77 -17.62
C PRO A 47 4.65 11.42 -18.12
N ALA A 48 5.16 10.27 -17.68
CA ALA A 48 6.45 9.77 -18.15
C ALA A 48 6.43 9.60 -19.68
N GLY A 49 7.52 10.01 -20.34
CA GLY A 49 7.63 9.92 -21.81
C GLY A 49 7.01 11.09 -22.58
N THR A 50 6.50 12.13 -21.90
CA THR A 50 6.10 13.39 -22.58
C THR A 50 7.34 14.06 -23.19
N PRO A 51 7.42 14.24 -24.52
CA PRO A 51 8.57 14.89 -25.15
C PRO A 51 8.72 16.34 -24.67
N THR A 52 9.96 16.76 -24.42
CA THR A 52 10.27 18.13 -24.01
C THR A 52 9.73 19.13 -25.03
N GLY A 53 8.91 20.08 -24.59
CA GLY A 53 8.34 21.12 -25.44
C GLY A 53 6.97 20.80 -26.07
N THR A 54 6.43 19.60 -25.83
CA THR A 54 5.09 19.22 -26.34
C THR A 54 4.12 19.05 -25.17
N ALA A 55 2.96 19.71 -25.25
CA ALA A 55 1.89 19.50 -24.28
C ALA A 55 1.24 18.11 -24.50
N PRO A 56 1.07 17.29 -23.44
CA PRO A 56 0.43 16.00 -23.56
C PRO A 56 -1.05 16.16 -23.94
N THR A 57 -1.55 15.26 -24.78
CA THR A 57 -2.97 15.25 -25.16
C THR A 57 -3.85 14.81 -23.99
N THR A 58 -5.12 15.20 -23.97
CA THR A 58 -6.09 14.76 -22.95
C THR A 58 -6.20 13.24 -22.88
N ALA A 59 -6.18 12.54 -24.01
CA ALA A 59 -6.23 11.09 -24.05
C ALA A 59 -4.99 10.45 -23.41
N HIS A 60 -3.80 11.01 -23.67
CA HIS A 60 -2.56 10.57 -23.03
C HIS A 60 -2.59 10.79 -21.51
N LEU A 61 -3.07 11.98 -21.07
CA LEU A 61 -3.25 12.29 -19.65
C LEU A 61 -4.20 11.29 -18.96
N ILE A 62 -5.34 10.97 -19.57
CA ILE A 62 -6.31 10.01 -19.02
C ILE A 62 -5.67 8.61 -18.93
N ASN A 63 -4.98 8.17 -19.98
CA ASN A 63 -4.38 6.85 -20.00
C ASN A 63 -3.31 6.72 -18.92
N SER A 64 -2.35 7.66 -18.87
CA SER A 64 -1.30 7.66 -17.86
C SER A 64 -1.83 7.79 -16.44
N ALA A 65 -2.84 8.64 -16.19
CA ALA A 65 -3.45 8.72 -14.87
C ALA A 65 -4.01 7.36 -14.42
N ARG A 66 -4.71 6.65 -15.31
CA ARG A 66 -5.27 5.32 -15.01
C ARG A 66 -4.19 4.28 -14.79
N THR A 67 -3.28 4.11 -15.75
CA THR A 67 -2.30 3.02 -15.74
C THR A 67 -1.19 3.23 -14.72
N ASP A 68 -0.74 4.47 -14.60
CA ASP A 68 0.55 4.76 -13.96
C ASP A 68 0.39 5.17 -12.49
N VAL A 69 -0.78 5.70 -12.13
CA VAL A 69 -1.10 6.16 -10.76
C VAL A 69 -2.22 5.36 -10.16
N LEU A 70 -3.42 5.47 -10.74
CA LEU A 70 -4.64 5.04 -10.07
C LEU A 70 -4.63 3.52 -9.88
N ASN A 71 -4.30 2.76 -10.94
CA ASN A 71 -4.22 1.31 -10.84
C ASN A 71 -3.13 0.84 -9.88
N LYS A 72 -1.96 1.52 -9.86
CA LYS A 72 -0.86 1.17 -8.94
C LYS A 72 -1.27 1.41 -7.49
N LEU A 73 -1.81 2.60 -7.19
CA LEU A 73 -2.28 2.95 -5.85
C LEU A 73 -3.40 2.02 -5.40
N GLN A 74 -4.41 1.81 -6.25
CA GLN A 74 -5.54 0.95 -5.92
C GLN A 74 -5.06 -0.46 -5.56
N ARG A 75 -4.14 -1.03 -6.32
CA ARG A 75 -3.58 -2.35 -6.01
C ARG A 75 -2.91 -2.39 -4.63
N GLN A 76 -2.12 -1.38 -4.26
CA GLN A 76 -1.45 -1.37 -2.96
C GLN A 76 -2.41 -1.11 -1.81
N VAL A 77 -3.37 -0.20 -1.99
CA VAL A 77 -4.41 0.08 -1.00
C VAL A 77 -5.24 -1.17 -0.73
N SER A 78 -5.74 -1.83 -1.77
CA SER A 78 -6.52 -3.06 -1.61
C SER A 78 -5.70 -4.19 -0.97
N GLY A 79 -4.40 -4.30 -1.26
CA GLY A 79 -3.52 -5.25 -0.59
C GLY A 79 -3.36 -4.97 0.91
N ALA A 80 -3.15 -3.71 1.28
CA ALA A 80 -3.06 -3.29 2.68
C ALA A 80 -4.37 -3.49 3.44
N GLU A 81 -5.51 -3.14 2.82
CA GLU A 81 -6.85 -3.36 3.37
C GLU A 81 -7.11 -4.84 3.65
N ALA A 82 -6.69 -5.75 2.76
CA ALA A 82 -6.84 -7.19 2.95
C ALA A 82 -6.04 -7.70 4.17
N ILE A 83 -4.80 -7.25 4.33
CA ILE A 83 -3.95 -7.60 5.48
C ILE A 83 -4.56 -7.10 6.79
N ILE A 84 -5.03 -5.85 6.81
CA ILE A 84 -5.69 -5.27 7.98
C ILE A 84 -6.97 -6.05 8.33
N SER A 85 -7.81 -6.33 7.32
CA SER A 85 -9.05 -7.10 7.51
C SER A 85 -8.77 -8.49 8.10
N TYR A 86 -7.74 -9.17 7.61
CA TYR A 86 -7.33 -10.47 8.14
C TYR A 86 -6.92 -10.39 9.62
N ALA A 87 -6.10 -9.40 9.99
CA ALA A 87 -5.68 -9.19 11.37
C ALA A 87 -6.88 -8.85 12.29
N GLU A 88 -7.85 -8.07 11.79
CA GLU A 88 -9.07 -7.75 12.53
C GLU A 88 -9.95 -8.98 12.76
N GLU A 89 -10.15 -9.82 11.73
CA GLU A 89 -10.91 -11.07 11.83
C GLU A 89 -10.28 -12.03 12.83
N GLU A 90 -8.96 -12.25 12.75
CA GLU A 90 -8.25 -13.11 13.69
C GLU A 90 -8.34 -12.59 15.14
N ARG A 91 -8.24 -11.27 15.32
CA ARG A 91 -8.43 -10.66 16.64
C ARG A 91 -9.86 -10.82 17.15
N ALA A 92 -10.86 -10.75 16.28
CA ALA A 92 -12.26 -10.93 16.64
C ALA A 92 -12.57 -12.38 17.04
N LYS A 93 -11.99 -13.38 16.35
CA LYS A 93 -12.14 -14.81 16.68
C LYS A 93 -11.60 -15.14 18.07
N ARG A 94 -10.48 -14.52 18.48
CA ARG A 94 -9.86 -14.75 19.81
C ARG A 94 -10.60 -14.10 20.98
N LYS A 95 -11.50 -13.15 20.72
CA LYS A 95 -12.31 -12.48 21.76
C LYS A 95 -13.64 -13.19 22.03
N ARG A 96 -13.97 -14.23 21.28
CA ARG A 96 -15.17 -15.07 21.45
C ARG A 96 -14.81 -16.32 22.23
#